data_AF-A0A0N1IQB4-F1
#
_entry.id   AF-A0A0N1IQB4-F1
#
_cell.length_a   1.000
_cell.length_b   1.000
_cell.length_c   1.000
_cell.angle_alpha   90.00
_cell.angle_beta   90.00
_cell.angle_gamma   90.00
#
_symmetry.space_group_name_H-M   'P 1'
#
loop_
_entity.id
_entity.type
_entity.pdbx_description
1 polymer ?
#
loop_
_entity_poly.entity_id
_entity_poly.type
_entity_poly.pdbx_seq_one_letter_code
_entity_poly.pdbx_strand_id
1 'polypeptide(L)'
;MILLEITILAPGSEVGKKLGNPQTWTEDSAHAPAQAITPAPQVNPRPAPIVKPTSNPQLDSSMLSSQMTHPIASLSPYQNKWVIKARVMNKSAIRTWSNAQGEGKLFSMDLCDDSGEIRATAFKNECDKFYDMIEVDKVYYISRCILKPANKQFTSLKNDYEMTFTADTVVSECVEDASTVPSVKFDFVPISEIANRSPDSLLDMIGVCKSAADVQELTAKSTGKLLKKREVTLVDSSRLPTHWRPWSPRPGRGGQ
;
A
#
# COMPACT_ATOMS: atom_id res chain seq x y z
N MET A 1 -11.90 -0.78 -15.66
CA MET A 1 -11.46 -0.62 -14.26
C MET A 1 -12.11 -1.70 -13.41
N ILE A 2 -11.34 -2.41 -12.59
CA ILE A 2 -11.80 -3.51 -11.72
C ILE A 2 -11.75 -2.95 -10.30
N LEU A 3 -12.86 -3.00 -9.58
CA LEU A 3 -12.86 -2.74 -8.14
C LEU A 3 -12.24 -3.96 -7.46
N LEU A 4 -11.08 -3.77 -6.84
CA LEU A 4 -10.36 -4.86 -6.17
C LEU A 4 -11.02 -5.25 -4.85
N GLU A 5 -11.71 -4.30 -4.19
CA GLU A 5 -12.42 -4.56 -2.93
C GLU A 5 -13.47 -3.48 -2.66
N ILE A 6 -14.64 -3.88 -2.14
CA ILE A 6 -15.62 -2.98 -1.50
C ILE A 6 -15.83 -3.56 -0.10
N THR A 7 -15.43 -2.81 0.91
CA THR A 7 -15.68 -3.15 2.31
C THR A 7 -16.79 -2.26 2.81
N ILE A 8 -17.97 -2.86 3.05
CA ILE A 8 -19.10 -2.17 3.67
C ILE A 8 -18.80 -2.09 5.17
N LEU A 9 -18.33 -0.93 5.63
CA LEU A 9 -17.99 -0.73 7.05
C LEU A 9 -19.23 -0.79 7.96
N ALA A 10 -20.39 -0.33 7.48
CA ALA A 10 -21.68 -0.49 8.14
C ALA A 10 -22.84 -0.18 7.16
N PRO A 11 -24.00 -0.85 7.28
CA PRO A 11 -25.22 -0.41 6.64
C PRO A 11 -25.62 0.98 7.14
N GLY A 12 -26.06 1.88 6.25
CA GLY A 12 -26.47 3.25 6.64
C GLY A 12 -27.60 3.30 7.68
N SER A 13 -28.36 2.22 7.84
CA SER A 13 -29.37 2.04 8.88
C SER A 13 -28.80 1.78 10.28
N GLU A 14 -27.56 1.32 10.39
CA GLU A 14 -26.85 1.06 11.66
C GLU A 14 -25.98 2.26 12.10
N VAL A 15 -25.65 3.15 11.17
CA VAL A 15 -24.94 4.42 11.43
C VAL A 15 -25.93 5.46 11.96
N GLY A 16 -26.56 5.16 13.10
CA GLY A 16 -27.50 6.04 13.80
C GLY A 16 -26.86 7.27 14.47
N LYS A 17 -25.65 7.68 14.04
CA LYS A 17 -24.91 8.82 14.56
C LYS A 17 -24.26 9.60 13.42
N LYS A 18 -24.27 10.92 13.53
CA LYS A 18 -23.56 11.83 12.64
C LYS A 18 -22.06 11.49 12.65
N LEU A 19 -21.49 11.08 11.52
CA LEU A 19 -20.05 10.90 11.35
C LEU A 19 -19.38 12.28 11.31
N GLY A 20 -18.97 12.75 12.49
CA GLY A 20 -18.15 13.94 12.67
C GLY A 20 -18.82 15.28 12.39
N ASN A 21 -18.10 16.35 12.75
CA ASN A 21 -18.34 17.70 12.29
C ASN A 21 -17.14 18.08 11.41
N PRO A 22 -17.28 18.14 10.07
CA PRO A 22 -16.18 18.57 9.22
C PRO A 22 -15.83 20.02 9.56
N GLN A 23 -14.63 20.24 10.09
CA GLN A 23 -14.06 21.58 10.25
C GLN A 23 -13.17 21.88 9.05
N THR A 24 -13.35 23.07 8.50
CA THR A 24 -12.42 23.66 7.53
C THR A 24 -11.09 23.93 8.23
N TRP A 25 -10.00 23.41 7.69
CA TRP A 25 -8.66 23.70 8.18
C TRP A 25 -8.29 25.14 7.78
N THR A 26 -8.21 26.05 8.75
CA THR A 26 -7.67 27.40 8.58
C THR A 26 -6.34 27.51 9.30
N GLU A 27 -5.30 27.94 8.58
CA GLU A 27 -3.89 27.95 8.93
C GLU A 27 -3.50 29.13 9.84
N ASP A 28 -4.26 29.40 10.91
CA ASP A 28 -4.00 30.59 11.73
C ASP A 28 -4.34 30.42 13.22
N SER A 29 -3.84 29.35 13.84
CA SER A 29 -3.92 29.15 15.30
C SER A 29 -2.78 28.27 15.81
N ALA A 30 -1.54 28.75 15.69
CA ALA A 30 -0.42 28.20 16.42
C ALA A 30 0.63 29.29 16.72
N HIS A 31 0.27 30.33 17.48
CA HIS A 31 1.27 31.18 18.15
C HIS A 31 0.76 31.57 19.55
N ALA A 32 1.20 30.82 20.55
CA ALA A 32 1.31 31.32 21.92
C ALA A 32 2.81 31.57 22.22
N PRO A 33 3.17 32.67 22.91
CA PRO A 33 4.56 33.06 23.08
C PRO A 33 5.26 32.23 24.18
N ALA A 34 6.37 31.59 23.83
CA ALA A 34 7.25 30.94 24.80
C ALA A 34 8.24 31.95 25.41
N GLN A 35 8.35 31.93 26.74
CA GLN A 35 9.19 32.79 27.56
C GLN A 35 10.68 32.40 27.49
N ALA A 36 11.53 33.40 27.75
CA ALA A 36 12.98 33.37 27.68
C ALA A 36 13.64 32.48 28.74
N ILE A 37 14.74 31.81 28.36
CA ILE A 37 15.67 31.15 29.29
C ILE A 37 17.11 31.52 28.91
N THR A 38 17.88 31.97 29.90
CA THR A 38 19.29 32.39 29.84
C THR A 38 20.28 31.22 29.74
N PRO A 39 21.46 31.37 29.11
CA PRO A 39 22.45 30.31 29.01
C PRO A 39 23.52 30.37 30.12
N ALA A 40 23.98 29.20 30.57
CA ALA A 40 25.21 29.03 31.36
C ALA A 40 25.94 27.72 30.96
N PRO A 41 27.26 27.62 31.16
CA PRO A 41 28.18 27.05 30.15
C PRO A 41 28.70 25.62 30.39
N GLN A 42 29.33 25.09 29.35
CA GLN A 42 29.91 23.76 29.12
C GLN A 42 30.90 23.25 30.20
N VAL A 43 30.87 21.93 30.44
CA VAL A 43 31.99 21.17 31.01
C VAL A 43 32.08 19.79 30.34
N ASN A 44 33.21 19.51 29.66
CA ASN A 44 33.63 18.16 29.25
C ASN A 44 34.49 17.53 30.36
N PRO A 45 34.48 16.20 30.54
CA PRO A 45 35.75 15.48 30.37
C PRO A 45 35.68 14.04 29.79
N ARG A 46 36.56 13.81 28.81
CA ARG A 46 37.51 12.69 28.56
C ARG A 46 36.99 11.23 28.30
N PRO A 47 37.63 10.45 27.37
CA PRO A 47 37.12 9.17 26.88
C PRO A 47 37.70 7.92 27.56
N ALA A 48 36.97 6.80 27.49
CA ALA A 48 37.37 5.45 27.93
C ALA A 48 37.23 4.42 26.77
N PRO A 49 37.89 3.24 26.85
CA PRO A 49 38.56 2.61 25.70
C PRO A 49 37.75 1.54 24.93
N ILE A 50 38.31 1.22 23.75
CA ILE A 50 37.92 0.25 22.72
C ILE A 50 37.67 -1.16 23.28
N VAL A 51 36.55 -1.78 22.87
CA VAL A 51 36.36 -3.24 22.85
C VAL A 51 35.98 -3.66 21.44
N LYS A 52 36.81 -4.50 20.81
CA LYS A 52 36.50 -5.20 19.56
C LYS A 52 35.64 -6.43 19.88
N PRO A 53 34.67 -6.79 19.03
CA PRO A 53 34.32 -8.19 18.88
C PRO A 53 34.58 -8.71 17.46
N THR A 54 35.09 -9.93 17.48
CA THR A 54 35.43 -10.86 16.42
C THR A 54 34.21 -11.42 15.68
N SER A 55 34.50 -11.95 14.49
CA SER A 55 33.65 -12.53 13.46
C SER A 55 32.67 -13.64 13.89
N ASN A 56 31.42 -13.54 13.41
CA ASN A 56 30.52 -14.64 13.06
C ASN A 56 29.66 -14.20 11.85
N PRO A 57 29.46 -15.03 10.80
CA PRO A 57 28.58 -14.70 9.68
C PRO A 57 27.15 -15.15 10.00
N GLN A 58 26.56 -14.57 11.05
CA GLN A 58 25.12 -14.65 11.27
C GLN A 58 24.61 -13.24 11.06
N LEU A 59 23.89 -13.04 9.95
CA LEU A 59 23.34 -11.73 9.59
C LEU A 59 22.35 -11.29 10.66
N ASP A 60 22.91 -10.45 11.53
CA ASP A 60 22.39 -9.59 12.57
C ASP A 60 20.87 -9.49 12.68
N SER A 61 20.35 -10.12 13.74
CA SER A 61 19.12 -9.65 14.39
C SER A 61 19.21 -8.17 14.77
N SER A 62 20.42 -7.59 14.88
CA SER A 62 20.58 -6.16 15.15
C SER A 62 20.18 -5.25 13.99
N MET A 63 20.15 -5.70 12.72
CA MET A 63 19.73 -4.84 11.60
C MET A 63 18.21 -4.70 11.52
N LEU A 64 17.46 -5.71 11.97
CA LEU A 64 16.01 -5.62 12.13
C LEU A 64 15.61 -4.93 13.45
N SER A 65 16.45 -5.03 14.49
CA SER A 65 16.21 -4.32 15.76
C SER A 65 16.74 -2.89 15.77
N SER A 66 17.70 -2.56 14.90
CA SER A 66 18.17 -1.19 14.71
C SER A 66 17.08 -0.47 13.93
N GLN A 67 16.46 0.51 14.57
CA GLN A 67 15.42 1.39 14.03
C GLN A 67 15.83 2.20 12.78
N MET A 68 16.92 1.84 12.09
CA MET A 68 17.44 2.53 10.90
C MET A 68 16.70 2.05 9.65
N THR A 69 15.43 2.44 9.57
CA THR A 69 14.55 2.20 8.42
C THR A 69 14.84 3.21 7.31
N HIS A 70 14.76 2.76 6.07
CA HIS A 70 14.87 3.60 4.88
C HIS A 70 13.47 3.88 4.32
N PRO A 71 13.20 5.11 3.87
CA PRO A 71 11.94 5.42 3.20
C PRO A 71 11.88 4.74 1.81
N ILE A 72 10.72 4.21 1.44
CA ILE A 72 10.42 3.62 0.14
C ILE A 72 10.85 4.54 -1.01
N ALA A 73 10.61 5.85 -0.90
CA ALA A 73 10.97 6.82 -1.93
C ALA A 73 12.49 6.97 -2.17
N SER A 74 13.32 6.62 -1.18
CA SER A 74 14.79 6.68 -1.30
C SER A 74 15.42 5.43 -1.88
N LEU A 75 14.63 4.39 -2.10
CA LEU A 75 15.13 3.10 -2.54
C LEU A 75 15.67 3.17 -3.96
N SER A 76 16.86 2.60 -4.14
CA SER A 76 17.55 2.55 -5.41
C SER A 76 18.02 1.14 -5.71
N PRO A 77 17.92 0.65 -6.97
CA PRO A 77 18.43 -0.66 -7.37
C PRO A 77 19.92 -0.89 -7.08
N TYR A 78 20.69 0.19 -6.91
CA TYR A 78 22.13 0.13 -6.63
C TYR A 78 22.45 -0.05 -5.14
N GLN A 79 21.46 0.16 -4.26
CA GLN A 79 21.61 -0.02 -2.82
C GLN A 79 21.03 -1.37 -2.41
N ASN A 80 21.89 -2.29 -1.99
CA ASN A 80 21.48 -3.64 -1.56
C ASN A 80 21.29 -3.78 -0.04
N LYS A 81 21.71 -2.76 0.73
CA LYS A 81 21.57 -2.71 2.19
C LYS A 81 20.58 -1.63 2.59
N TRP A 82 19.32 -2.01 2.69
CA TRP A 82 18.24 -1.20 3.23
C TRP A 82 17.25 -2.10 3.94
N VAL A 83 16.54 -1.52 4.90
CA VAL A 83 15.41 -2.13 5.60
C VAL A 83 14.29 -1.12 5.50
N ILE A 84 13.15 -1.50 4.96
CA ILE A 84 11.95 -0.65 5.00
C ILE A 84 11.01 -1.12 6.10
N LYS A 85 10.24 -0.19 6.64
CA LYS A 85 9.10 -0.47 7.51
C LYS A 85 7.85 0.00 6.78
N ALA A 86 7.01 -0.95 6.39
CA ALA A 86 5.86 -0.65 5.55
C ALA A 86 4.62 -1.44 5.97
N ARG A 87 3.45 -0.84 5.79
CA ARG A 87 2.16 -1.49 5.97
C ARG A 87 1.73 -2.15 4.67
N VAL A 88 1.17 -3.35 4.76
CA VAL A 88 0.57 -4.04 3.63
C VAL A 88 -0.82 -3.47 3.39
N MET A 89 -1.00 -2.75 2.30
CA MET A 89 -2.30 -2.15 1.97
C MET A 89 -3.20 -3.08 1.18
N ASN A 90 -2.61 -3.87 0.30
CA ASN A 90 -3.35 -4.78 -0.55
C ASN A 90 -2.53 -6.04 -0.78
N LYS A 91 -3.21 -7.18 -0.86
CA LYS A 91 -2.60 -8.48 -1.12
C LYS A 91 -3.43 -9.21 -2.17
N SER A 92 -2.81 -9.57 -3.28
CA SER A 92 -3.48 -10.33 -4.33
C SER A 92 -3.62 -11.81 -3.95
N ALA A 93 -4.63 -12.48 -4.50
CA ALA A 93 -4.67 -13.94 -4.52
C ALA A 93 -3.46 -14.51 -5.29
N ILE A 94 -3.07 -15.74 -4.97
CA ILE A 94 -2.03 -16.47 -5.71
C ILE A 94 -2.48 -16.65 -7.16
N ARG A 95 -1.64 -16.24 -8.10
CA ARG A 95 -1.84 -16.42 -9.54
C ARG A 95 -0.80 -17.39 -10.06
N THR A 96 -1.26 -18.38 -10.83
CA THR A 96 -0.37 -19.30 -11.56
C THR A 96 -0.14 -18.79 -12.97
N TRP A 97 1.03 -19.09 -13.51
CA TRP A 97 1.40 -18.83 -14.90
C TRP A 97 2.12 -20.06 -15.45
N SER A 98 1.94 -20.31 -16.74
CA SER A 98 2.66 -21.34 -17.48
C SER A 98 3.02 -20.76 -18.84
N ASN A 99 4.30 -20.81 -19.19
CA ASN A 99 4.83 -20.32 -20.46
C ASN A 99 5.93 -21.27 -20.96
N ALA A 100 6.50 -20.98 -22.13
CA ALA A 100 7.59 -21.78 -22.71
C ALA A 100 8.86 -21.87 -21.84
N GLN A 101 9.06 -20.96 -20.89
CA GLN A 101 10.18 -20.99 -19.93
C GLN A 101 9.85 -21.75 -18.63
N GLY A 102 8.61 -22.21 -18.48
CA GLY A 102 8.18 -23.06 -17.37
C GLY A 102 6.86 -22.61 -16.75
N GLU A 103 6.52 -23.25 -15.64
CA GLU A 103 5.38 -22.90 -14.82
C GLU A 103 5.80 -22.28 -13.49
N GLY A 104 4.88 -21.52 -12.90
CA GLY A 104 5.10 -20.91 -11.61
C GLY A 104 3.85 -20.30 -11.02
N LYS A 105 4.01 -19.80 -9.81
CA LYS A 105 2.99 -19.01 -9.12
C LYS A 105 3.61 -17.72 -8.60
N LEU A 106 2.77 -16.73 -8.40
CA LEU A 106 3.15 -15.46 -7.81
C LEU A 106 1.99 -14.88 -7.01
N PHE A 107 2.33 -14.02 -6.07
CA PHE A 107 1.40 -13.06 -5.53
C PHE A 107 2.08 -11.70 -5.44
N SER A 108 1.29 -10.65 -5.53
CA SER A 108 1.73 -9.28 -5.40
C SER A 108 1.05 -8.63 -4.20
N MET A 109 1.76 -7.73 -3.55
CA MET A 109 1.24 -6.89 -2.48
C MET A 109 1.64 -5.44 -2.71
N ASP A 110 0.81 -4.52 -2.24
CA ASP A 110 1.10 -3.09 -2.25
C ASP A 110 1.49 -2.68 -0.83
N LEU A 111 2.68 -2.10 -0.69
CA LEU A 111 3.28 -1.67 0.55
C LEU A 111 3.26 -0.14 0.63
N CYS A 112 2.97 0.41 1.80
CA CYS A 112 2.92 1.86 2.04
C CYS A 112 3.76 2.25 3.25
N ASP A 113 4.47 3.38 3.14
CA ASP A 113 5.15 4.06 4.23
C ASP A 113 4.90 5.58 4.21
N ASP A 114 5.57 6.33 5.09
CA ASP A 114 5.48 7.80 5.15
C ASP A 114 5.86 8.49 3.83
N SER A 115 6.77 7.90 3.09
CA SER A 115 7.37 8.49 1.90
C SER A 115 6.62 8.15 0.61
N GLY A 116 6.00 6.97 0.53
CA GLY A 116 5.29 6.54 -0.67
C GLY A 116 4.83 5.09 -0.64
N GLU A 117 4.47 4.61 -1.81
CA GLU A 117 3.93 3.26 -2.02
C GLU A 117 4.84 2.49 -2.96
N ILE A 118 4.95 1.18 -2.77
CA ILE A 118 5.70 0.29 -3.67
C ILE A 118 5.03 -1.06 -3.77
N ARG A 119 5.07 -1.65 -4.96
CA ARG A 119 4.58 -3.01 -5.18
C ARG A 119 5.69 -4.01 -4.92
N ALA A 120 5.40 -5.04 -4.15
CA ALA A 120 6.26 -6.19 -3.97
C ALA A 120 5.63 -7.45 -4.59
N THR A 121 6.43 -8.25 -5.27
CA THR A 121 6.00 -9.52 -5.89
C THR A 121 6.89 -10.66 -5.41
N ALA A 122 6.26 -11.74 -4.94
CA ALA A 122 6.93 -12.99 -4.60
C ALA A 122 6.59 -14.06 -5.65
N PHE A 123 7.60 -14.76 -6.14
CA PHE A 123 7.47 -15.80 -7.16
C PHE A 123 7.71 -17.19 -6.54
N LYS A 124 7.22 -18.24 -7.20
CA LYS A 124 7.57 -19.65 -6.94
C LYS A 124 7.57 -20.04 -5.45
N ASN A 125 8.76 -20.24 -4.86
CA ASN A 125 8.93 -20.74 -3.49
C ASN A 125 8.69 -19.64 -2.46
N GLU A 126 9.07 -18.40 -2.79
CA GLU A 126 8.84 -17.22 -1.97
C GLU A 126 7.34 -16.93 -1.85
N CYS A 127 6.55 -17.29 -2.88
CA CYS A 127 5.09 -17.25 -2.81
C CYS A 127 4.60 -18.05 -1.61
N ASP A 128 4.91 -19.34 -1.53
CA ASP A 128 4.43 -20.20 -0.43
C ASP A 128 4.94 -19.77 0.94
N LYS A 129 6.22 -19.37 1.01
CA LYS A 129 6.86 -18.99 2.26
C LYS A 129 6.24 -17.75 2.89
N PHE A 130 5.97 -16.73 2.07
CA PHE A 130 5.55 -15.42 2.56
C PHE A 130 4.05 -15.19 2.46
N TYR A 131 3.32 -16.00 1.69
CA TYR A 131 1.88 -15.80 1.53
C TYR A 131 1.14 -15.92 2.86
N ASP A 132 1.38 -16.97 3.66
CA ASP A 132 0.65 -17.15 4.92
C ASP A 132 1.14 -16.21 6.03
N MET A 133 2.40 -15.75 5.95
CA MET A 133 3.00 -14.83 6.92
C MET A 133 2.50 -13.38 6.76
N ILE A 134 2.17 -12.98 5.54
CA ILE A 134 1.86 -11.58 5.22
C ILE A 134 0.34 -11.39 5.21
N GLU A 135 -0.15 -10.53 6.11
CA GLU A 135 -1.55 -10.15 6.20
C GLU A 135 -1.74 -8.67 5.84
N VAL A 136 -2.93 -8.33 5.34
CA VAL A 136 -3.32 -6.95 5.03
C VAL A 136 -3.46 -6.16 6.34
N ASP A 137 -3.19 -4.86 6.28
CA ASP A 137 -3.21 -3.89 7.38
C ASP A 137 -2.14 -4.07 8.46
N LYS A 138 -1.32 -5.12 8.38
CA LYS A 138 -0.16 -5.31 9.27
C LYS A 138 1.10 -4.61 8.74
N VAL A 139 2.00 -4.28 9.67
CA VAL A 139 3.26 -3.59 9.39
C VAL A 139 4.41 -4.58 9.46
N TYR A 140 5.30 -4.55 8.47
CA TYR A 140 6.43 -5.45 8.37
C TYR A 140 7.73 -4.69 8.11
N TYR A 141 8.82 -5.22 8.67
CA TYR A 141 10.17 -4.91 8.27
C TYR A 141 10.57 -5.81 7.12
N ILE A 142 10.96 -5.22 6.00
CA ILE A 142 11.33 -5.95 4.79
C ILE A 142 12.74 -5.52 4.37
N SER A 143 13.60 -6.49 4.10
CA SER A 143 14.98 -6.26 3.68
C SER A 143 15.45 -7.35 2.71
N ARG A 144 16.56 -7.06 2.00
CA ARG A 144 17.21 -7.99 1.06
C ARG A 144 16.33 -8.42 -0.12
N CYS A 145 15.46 -7.54 -0.59
CA CYS A 145 14.71 -7.72 -1.84
C CYS A 145 15.45 -7.08 -3.02
N ILE A 146 15.11 -7.50 -4.24
CA ILE A 146 15.62 -6.88 -5.46
C ILE A 146 14.65 -5.80 -5.95
N LEU A 147 15.14 -4.61 -6.25
CA LEU A 147 14.37 -3.56 -6.93
C LEU A 147 14.53 -3.68 -8.44
N LYS A 148 13.40 -3.63 -9.16
CA LYS A 148 13.32 -3.60 -10.61
C LYS A 148 12.52 -2.37 -11.06
N PRO A 149 12.69 -1.90 -12.30
CA PRO A 149 11.79 -0.89 -12.86
C PRO A 149 10.35 -1.41 -12.85
N ALA A 150 9.42 -0.60 -12.34
CA ALA A 150 8.02 -0.96 -12.21
C ALA A 150 7.37 -1.14 -13.58
N ASN A 151 6.64 -2.25 -13.74
CA ASN A 151 5.83 -2.41 -14.94
C ASN A 151 4.48 -1.70 -14.78
N LYS A 152 4.43 -0.44 -15.21
CA LYS A 152 3.22 0.43 -15.16
C LYS A 152 2.02 -0.12 -15.94
N GLN A 153 2.18 -1.18 -16.74
CA GLN A 153 1.04 -1.89 -17.36
C GLN A 153 0.24 -2.73 -16.35
N PHE A 154 0.85 -3.11 -15.23
CA PHE A 154 0.25 -4.00 -14.24
C PHE A 154 0.08 -3.36 -12.86
N THR A 155 0.66 -2.19 -12.62
CA THR A 155 0.54 -1.45 -11.36
C THR A 155 -0.09 -0.07 -11.56
N SER A 156 -0.93 0.32 -10.61
CA SER A 156 -1.54 1.65 -10.48
C SER A 156 -0.69 2.60 -9.63
N LEU A 157 0.36 2.10 -8.99
CA LEU A 157 1.21 2.89 -8.10
C LEU A 157 2.06 3.90 -8.89
N LYS A 158 2.26 5.09 -8.31
CA LYS A 158 3.04 6.18 -8.91
C LYS A 158 4.56 5.91 -8.92
N ASN A 159 5.03 4.89 -8.20
CA ASN A 159 6.45 4.57 -8.06
C ASN A 159 7.05 4.00 -9.35
N ASP A 160 8.29 4.39 -9.65
CA ASP A 160 9.02 3.93 -10.83
C ASP A 160 9.72 2.58 -10.61
N TYR A 161 9.76 2.08 -9.37
CA TYR A 161 10.35 0.81 -9.01
C TYR A 161 9.35 -0.16 -8.37
N GLU A 162 9.62 -1.45 -8.52
CA GLU A 162 8.90 -2.56 -7.90
C GLU A 162 9.90 -3.49 -7.19
N MET A 163 9.47 -4.13 -6.11
CA MET A 163 10.27 -5.10 -5.37
C MET A 163 9.95 -6.52 -5.83
N THR A 164 11.00 -7.33 -5.95
CA THR A 164 10.90 -8.78 -6.13
C THR A 164 11.53 -9.47 -4.92
N PHE A 165 10.77 -10.37 -4.31
CA PHE A 165 11.27 -11.20 -3.21
C PHE A 165 12.17 -12.30 -3.76
N THR A 166 13.21 -12.60 -3.00
CA THR A 166 14.23 -13.62 -3.29
C THR A 166 14.39 -14.56 -2.10
N ALA A 167 15.18 -15.62 -2.27
CA ALA A 167 15.47 -16.57 -1.19
C ALA A 167 16.11 -15.89 0.05
N ASP A 168 16.87 -14.82 -0.16
CA ASP A 168 17.57 -14.07 0.90
C ASP A 168 16.70 -12.98 1.56
N THR A 169 15.49 -12.76 1.04
CA THR A 169 14.55 -11.77 1.58
C THR A 169 14.20 -12.12 3.02
N VAL A 170 14.22 -11.09 3.87
CA VAL A 170 13.78 -11.19 5.26
C VAL A 170 12.58 -10.29 5.47
N VAL A 171 11.54 -10.91 6.03
CA VAL A 171 10.31 -10.25 6.45
C VAL A 171 10.11 -10.54 7.93
N SER A 172 9.83 -9.51 8.72
CA SER A 172 9.47 -9.64 10.14
C SER A 172 8.30 -8.73 10.46
N GLU A 173 7.30 -9.24 11.17
CA GLU A 173 6.17 -8.43 11.63
C GLU A 173 6.62 -7.42 12.68
N CYS A 174 6.07 -6.20 12.62
CA CYS A 174 6.28 -5.12 13.58
C CYS A 174 5.02 -4.99 14.44
N VAL A 175 5.09 -5.44 15.71
CA VAL A 175 3.93 -5.46 16.62
C VAL A 175 3.81 -4.18 17.45
N GLU A 176 4.92 -3.49 17.72
CA GLU A 176 4.97 -2.39 18.72
C GLU A 176 4.77 -0.99 18.12
N ASP A 177 5.15 -0.76 16.86
CA ASP A 177 5.22 0.59 16.28
C ASP A 177 4.35 0.75 15.02
N ALA A 178 3.19 0.10 14.95
CA ALA A 178 2.29 0.22 13.78
C ALA A 178 1.72 1.63 13.59
N SER A 179 1.76 2.47 14.63
CA SER A 179 1.25 3.84 14.68
C SER A 179 2.10 4.87 13.92
N THR A 180 3.38 4.59 13.65
CA THR A 180 4.23 5.52 12.90
C THR A 180 4.09 5.37 11.39
N VAL A 181 3.51 4.28 10.89
CA VAL A 181 3.31 4.06 9.46
C VAL A 181 1.91 4.56 9.08
N PRO A 182 1.78 5.51 8.15
CA PRO A 182 0.50 6.11 7.82
C PRO A 182 -0.38 5.08 7.11
N SER A 183 -1.67 5.17 7.37
CA SER A 183 -2.70 4.49 6.59
C SER A 183 -2.75 5.09 5.18
N VAL A 184 -3.30 4.34 4.20
CA VAL A 184 -3.39 4.73 2.77
C VAL A 184 -3.59 6.23 2.58
N LYS A 185 -2.72 6.84 1.78
CA LYS A 185 -2.87 8.23 1.36
C LYS A 185 -3.75 8.26 0.11
N PHE A 186 -4.96 8.77 0.25
CA PHE A 186 -5.88 8.95 -0.86
C PHE A 186 -5.81 10.39 -1.39
N ASP A 187 -5.75 10.53 -2.71
CA ASP A 187 -5.85 11.83 -3.39
C ASP A 187 -7.26 12.01 -3.94
N PHE A 188 -8.21 12.30 -3.03
CA PHE A 188 -9.63 12.30 -3.36
C PHE A 188 -10.00 13.44 -4.31
N VAL A 189 -10.55 13.06 -5.47
CA VAL A 189 -11.10 13.98 -6.45
C VAL A 189 -12.62 14.07 -6.27
N PRO A 190 -13.20 15.28 -6.20
CA PRO A 190 -14.65 15.45 -6.14
C PRO A 190 -15.34 14.82 -7.35
N ILE A 191 -16.53 14.25 -7.13
CA ILE A 191 -17.30 13.61 -8.21
C ILE A 191 -17.60 14.58 -9.38
N SER A 192 -17.75 15.87 -9.09
CA SER A 192 -17.96 16.92 -10.09
C SER A 192 -16.79 17.10 -11.06
N GLU A 193 -15.57 16.78 -10.65
CA GLU A 193 -14.35 16.99 -11.44
C GLU A 193 -14.00 15.82 -12.36
N ILE A 194 -14.67 14.67 -12.21
CA ILE A 194 -14.44 13.49 -13.06
C ILE A 194 -14.63 13.83 -14.54
N ALA A 195 -15.66 14.62 -14.87
CA ALA A 195 -15.98 15.00 -16.24
C ALA A 195 -14.86 15.81 -16.92
N ASN A 196 -14.00 16.46 -16.14
CA ASN A 196 -12.90 17.28 -16.62
C ASN A 196 -11.56 16.51 -16.67
N ARG A 197 -11.54 15.24 -16.25
CA ARG A 197 -10.33 14.41 -16.28
C ARG A 197 -10.23 13.61 -17.57
N SER A 198 -9.01 13.26 -17.94
CA SER A 198 -8.76 12.48 -19.14
C SER A 198 -9.36 11.07 -19.00
N PRO A 199 -9.94 10.51 -20.08
CA PRO A 199 -10.33 9.11 -20.09
C PRO A 199 -9.11 8.22 -19.76
N ASP A 200 -9.35 7.14 -19.02
CA ASP A 200 -8.35 6.19 -18.51
C ASP A 200 -7.44 6.68 -17.36
N SER A 201 -7.66 7.89 -16.83
CA SER A 201 -6.99 8.31 -15.58
C SER A 201 -7.52 7.55 -14.36
N LEU A 202 -6.61 7.19 -13.44
CA LEU A 202 -6.96 6.62 -12.14
C LEU A 202 -7.20 7.76 -11.16
N LEU A 203 -8.34 7.71 -10.48
CA LEU A 203 -8.78 8.73 -9.53
C LEU A 203 -9.23 8.04 -8.25
N ASP A 204 -8.86 8.61 -7.11
CA ASP A 204 -9.41 8.21 -5.82
C ASP A 204 -10.66 9.05 -5.56
N MET A 205 -11.76 8.43 -5.12
CA MET A 205 -13.01 9.13 -4.86
C MET A 205 -13.69 8.55 -3.62
N ILE A 206 -14.36 9.43 -2.88
CA ILE A 206 -15.17 9.07 -1.72
C ILE A 206 -16.57 9.65 -1.89
N GLY A 207 -17.58 8.88 -1.49
CA GLY A 207 -18.97 9.29 -1.63
C GLY A 207 -19.92 8.36 -0.89
N VAL A 208 -21.14 8.84 -0.68
CA VAL A 208 -22.23 8.07 -0.07
C VAL A 208 -22.91 7.23 -1.15
N CYS A 209 -23.02 5.92 -0.90
CA CYS A 209 -23.81 5.03 -1.77
C CYS A 209 -25.29 5.34 -1.61
N LYS A 210 -25.91 5.88 -2.67
CA LYS A 210 -27.35 6.20 -2.72
C LYS A 210 -28.20 4.97 -3.08
N SER A 211 -27.73 4.17 -4.04
CA SER A 211 -28.43 2.98 -4.50
C SER A 211 -27.46 1.97 -5.11
N ALA A 212 -27.73 0.69 -4.93
CA ALA A 212 -27.03 -0.40 -5.60
C ALA A 212 -28.05 -1.30 -6.29
N ALA A 213 -27.87 -1.56 -7.58
CA ALA A 213 -28.71 -2.46 -8.36
C ALA A 213 -28.35 -3.94 -8.08
N ASP A 214 -29.19 -4.85 -8.58
CA ASP A 214 -28.91 -6.28 -8.48
C ASP A 214 -27.71 -6.70 -9.34
N VAL A 215 -27.08 -7.80 -8.92
CA VAL A 215 -25.94 -8.38 -9.64
C VAL A 215 -26.45 -9.02 -10.92
N GLN A 216 -25.95 -8.55 -12.06
CA GLN A 216 -26.21 -9.10 -13.39
C GLN A 216 -25.04 -9.98 -13.81
N GLU A 217 -25.34 -11.15 -14.37
CA GLU A 217 -24.33 -12.00 -15.01
C GLU A 217 -24.21 -11.63 -16.49
N LEU A 218 -22.99 -11.42 -16.96
CA LEU A 218 -22.69 -10.94 -18.29
C LEU A 218 -21.56 -11.77 -18.88
N THR A 219 -21.77 -12.31 -20.08
CA THR A 219 -20.75 -13.10 -20.76
C THR A 219 -19.84 -12.17 -21.56
N ALA A 220 -18.53 -12.20 -21.28
CA ALA A 220 -17.56 -11.42 -22.06
C ALA A 220 -17.51 -11.92 -23.51
N LYS A 221 -17.92 -11.07 -24.45
CA LYS A 221 -17.91 -11.38 -25.90
C LYS A 221 -16.54 -11.82 -26.43
N SER A 222 -15.44 -11.38 -25.81
CA SER A 222 -14.07 -11.68 -26.24
C SER A 222 -13.48 -12.96 -25.64
N THR A 223 -13.97 -13.42 -24.48
CA THR A 223 -13.34 -14.53 -23.72
C THR A 223 -14.34 -15.62 -23.32
N GLY A 224 -15.63 -15.45 -23.60
CA GLY A 224 -16.69 -16.38 -23.21
C GLY A 224 -16.94 -16.51 -21.71
N LYS A 225 -16.18 -15.78 -20.87
CA LYS A 225 -16.26 -15.90 -19.41
C LYS A 225 -17.50 -15.22 -18.86
N LEU A 226 -18.17 -15.88 -17.91
CA LEU A 226 -19.24 -15.32 -17.08
C LEU A 226 -18.65 -14.32 -16.09
N LEU A 227 -19.19 -13.10 -16.09
CA LEU A 227 -18.73 -12.01 -15.24
C LEU A 227 -19.92 -11.42 -14.49
N LYS A 228 -19.71 -11.14 -13.21
CA LYS A 228 -20.72 -10.51 -12.36
C LYS A 228 -20.54 -9.00 -12.41
N LYS A 229 -21.58 -8.29 -12.82
CA LYS A 229 -21.64 -6.84 -12.88
C LYS A 229 -22.69 -6.36 -11.89
N ARG A 230 -22.35 -5.35 -11.09
CA ARG A 230 -23.32 -4.60 -10.29
C ARG A 230 -23.27 -3.15 -10.73
N GLU A 231 -24.35 -2.40 -10.62
CA GLU A 231 -24.35 -0.94 -10.81
C GLU A 231 -24.58 -0.27 -9.47
N VAL A 232 -23.78 0.75 -9.15
CA VAL A 232 -23.83 1.49 -7.88
C VAL A 232 -23.90 2.98 -8.19
N THR A 233 -24.72 3.72 -7.47
CA THR A 233 -24.83 5.19 -7.58
C THR A 233 -24.19 5.82 -6.36
N LEU A 234 -23.13 6.58 -6.56
CA LEU A 234 -22.43 7.34 -5.53
C LEU A 234 -22.83 8.81 -5.62
N VAL A 235 -22.94 9.45 -4.45
CA VAL A 235 -23.21 10.88 -4.31
C VAL A 235 -22.22 11.47 -3.33
N ASP A 236 -21.62 12.60 -3.68
CA ASP A 236 -20.74 13.39 -2.81
C ASP A 236 -21.44 14.71 -2.44
N SER A 237 -20.84 15.48 -1.53
CA SER A 237 -21.18 16.84 -1.11
C SER A 237 -21.53 17.79 -2.26
N SER A 238 -21.02 17.55 -3.48
CA SER A 238 -21.38 18.25 -4.72
C SER A 238 -22.81 18.02 -5.23
N ARG A 239 -23.58 17.08 -4.62
CA ARG A 239 -24.98 16.71 -4.96
C ARG A 239 -25.22 16.25 -6.41
N LEU A 240 -24.16 16.00 -7.19
CA LEU A 240 -24.26 15.44 -8.52
C LEU A 240 -24.24 13.90 -8.44
N PRO A 241 -25.27 13.19 -8.94
CA PRO A 241 -25.24 11.74 -9.00
C PRO A 241 -24.33 11.26 -10.13
N THR A 242 -23.39 10.36 -9.83
CA THR A 242 -22.65 9.62 -10.86
C THR A 242 -22.99 8.14 -10.84
N HIS A 243 -23.17 7.58 -12.03
CA HIS A 243 -23.44 6.17 -12.25
C HIS A 243 -22.12 5.40 -12.32
N TRP A 244 -21.89 4.48 -11.39
CA TRP A 244 -20.69 3.66 -11.31
C TRP A 244 -20.99 2.20 -11.65
N ARG A 245 -20.12 1.57 -12.45
CA ARG A 245 -20.30 0.17 -12.90
C ARG A 245 -19.12 -0.71 -12.48
N PRO A 246 -19.13 -1.27 -11.25
CA PRO A 246 -18.19 -2.27 -10.82
C PRO A 246 -18.10 -3.47 -11.76
N TRP A 247 -16.88 -3.94 -12.03
CA TRP A 247 -16.60 -5.20 -12.72
C TRP A 247 -15.84 -6.14 -11.81
N SER A 248 -16.16 -7.44 -11.89
CA SER A 248 -15.46 -8.48 -11.14
C SER A 248 -14.01 -8.67 -11.64
N PRO A 249 -13.10 -9.18 -10.79
CA PRO A 249 -11.71 -9.40 -11.14
C PRO A 249 -11.57 -10.28 -12.38
N ARG A 250 -10.76 -9.83 -13.35
CA ARG A 250 -10.37 -10.66 -14.50
C ARG A 250 -9.64 -11.90 -13.98
N PRO A 251 -10.13 -13.13 -14.22
CA PRO A 251 -9.30 -14.30 -14.05
C PRO A 251 -8.22 -14.22 -15.13
N GLY A 252 -6.95 -14.41 -14.73
CA GLY A 252 -5.77 -14.25 -15.56
C GLY A 252 -5.94 -14.77 -16.99
N ARG A 253 -5.36 -14.03 -17.96
CA ARG A 253 -5.28 -14.48 -19.34
C ARG A 253 -4.47 -15.78 -19.36
N GLY A 254 -5.16 -16.92 -19.48
CA GLY A 254 -4.57 -18.11 -20.07
C GLY A 254 -4.41 -17.81 -21.56
N GLY A 255 -3.17 -17.59 -21.98
CA GLY A 255 -2.78 -17.56 -23.38
C GLY A 255 -2.31 -18.96 -23.78
N GLN A 256 -2.83 -19.43 -24.90
CA GLN A 256 -2.34 -20.59 -25.66
C GLN A 256 -0.87 -20.42 -26.04
#